data_AF-A0A815BGC4-F1
#
_entry.id   AF-A0A815BGC4-F1
#
_cell.length_a   1.000
_cell.length_b   1.000
_cell.length_c   1.000
_cell.angle_alpha   90.00
_cell.angle_beta   90.00
_cell.angle_gamma   90.00
#
_symmetry.space_group_name_H-M   'P 1'
#
loop_
_entity.id
_entity.type
_entity.pdbx_description
1 polymer ?
#
loop_
_entity_poly.entity_id
_entity_poly.type
_entity_poly.pdbx_seq_one_letter_code
_entity_poly.pdbx_strand_id
1 'polypeptide(L)' 'MAIGIDKHRLAFEIMKITFQMEDMIKQTPNSLLHEMNNNEYVRYTDLLKRKSAMIDELQKLMLNDGDL' A
#
# COMPACT_ATOMS: atom_id res chain seq x y z
N MET A 1 3.50 -15.58 -20.89
CA MET A 1 2.55 -14.44 -20.92
C MET A 1 1.79 -14.35 -19.57
N ALA A 2 2.52 -14.28 -18.44
CA ALA A 2 1.95 -14.22 -17.08
C ALA A 2 2.31 -12.92 -16.32
N ILE A 3 3.39 -12.25 -16.73
CA ILE A 3 3.95 -11.06 -16.06
C ILE A 3 2.96 -9.88 -16.02
N GLY A 4 2.18 -9.68 -17.09
CA GLY A 4 1.18 -8.60 -17.14
C GLY A 4 0.04 -8.77 -16.14
N ILE A 5 -0.39 -10.00 -15.87
CA ILE A 5 -1.46 -10.29 -14.89
C ILE A 5 -0.96 -10.00 -13.48
N ASP A 6 0.30 -10.35 -13.19
CA ASP A 6 0.91 -10.13 -11.86
C ASP A 6 1.08 -8.64 -11.55
N LYS A 7 1.46 -7.82 -12.55
CA LYS A 7 1.56 -6.35 -12.40
C LYS A 7 0.22 -5.69 -12.07
N HIS A 8 -0.82 -6.01 -12.83
CA HIS A 8 -2.15 -5.43 -12.62
C HIS A 8 -2.73 -5.85 -11.26
N ARG A 9 -2.53 -7.11 -10.87
CA ARG A 9 -2.91 -7.60 -9.54
C ARG A 9 -2.19 -6.84 -8.45
N LEU A 10 -0.88 -6.68 -8.55
CA LEU A 10 -0.06 -6.03 -7.53
C LEU A 10 -0.43 -4.54 -7.38
N ALA A 11 -0.64 -3.84 -8.50
CA ALA A 11 -1.13 -2.46 -8.51
C ALA A 11 -2.50 -2.31 -7.83
N PHE A 12 -3.43 -3.24 -8.09
CA PHE A 12 -4.75 -3.22 -7.46
C PHE A 12 -4.69 -3.46 -5.95
N GLU A 13 -3.83 -4.37 -5.49
CA GLU A 13 -3.64 -4.61 -4.06
C GLU A 13 -2.97 -3.41 -3.35
N ILE A 14 -2.04 -2.71 -4.01
CA ILE A 14 -1.48 -1.43 -3.50
C ILE A 14 -2.57 -0.38 -3.33
N MET A 15 -3.49 -0.29 -4.30
CA MET A 15 -4.62 0.64 -4.24
C MET A 15 -5.56 0.31 -3.06
N LYS A 16 -5.89 -0.97 -2.84
CA LYS A 16 -6.68 -1.40 -1.68
C LYS A 16 -6.06 -0.98 -0.35
N ILE A 17 -4.76 -1.22 -0.18
CA ILE A 17 -4.05 -0.82 1.06
C ILE A 17 -4.10 0.71 1.22
N THR A 18 -3.96 1.46 0.13
CA THR A 18 -4.05 2.93 0.17
C THR A 18 -5.42 3.39 0.66
N PHE A 19 -6.53 2.83 0.16
CA PHE A 19 -7.86 3.14 0.65
C PHE A 19 -8.07 2.76 2.12
N GLN A 20 -7.57 1.60 2.55
CA GLN A 20 -7.63 1.20 3.96
C GLN A 20 -6.91 2.21 4.87
N MET A 21 -5.75 2.70 4.45
CA MET A 21 -4.99 3.69 5.21
C MET A 21 -5.70 5.06 5.24
N GLU A 22 -6.30 5.50 4.14
CA GLU A 22 -7.11 6.73 4.11
C GLU A 22 -8.33 6.64 5.01
N ASP A 23 -9.02 5.50 5.01
CA ASP A 23 -10.18 5.27 5.86
C ASP A 23 -9.80 5.33 7.34
N MET A 24 -8.65 4.73 7.72
CA MET A 24 -8.13 4.82 9.08
C MET A 24 -7.85 6.27 9.51
N ILE A 25 -7.23 7.08 8.63
CA ILE A 25 -6.98 8.50 8.91
C ILE A 25 -8.31 9.26 9.06
N LYS A 26 -9.27 9.05 8.16
CA LYS A 26 -10.58 9.73 8.17
C LYS A 26 -11.43 9.36 9.39
N GLN A 27 -11.32 8.12 9.86
CA GLN A 27 -12.05 7.61 11.02
C GLN A 27 -11.36 7.92 12.36
N THR A 28 -10.14 8.47 12.34
CA THR A 28 -9.45 8.89 13.56
C THR A 28 -10.22 10.06 14.18
N PRO A 29 -10.75 9.93 15.41
CA PRO A 29 -11.65 10.92 16.04
C PRO A 29 -11.06 12.33 16.14
N ASN A 30 -9.74 12.41 16.12
CA ASN A 30 -8.92 13.61 16.30
C ASN A 30 -8.19 13.98 15.00
N SER A 31 -8.85 13.91 13.84
CA SER A 31 -8.21 14.23 12.54
C SER A 31 -7.53 15.61 12.49
N LEU A 32 -7.96 16.55 13.34
CA LEU A 32 -7.35 17.88 13.55
C LEU A 32 -6.17 17.92 14.53
N LEU A 33 -6.00 16.89 15.39
CA LEU A 33 -4.96 16.79 16.42
C LEU A 33 -3.92 15.69 16.13
N HIS A 34 -4.08 14.91 15.05
CA HIS A 34 -3.16 13.83 14.62
C HIS A 34 -2.88 12.74 15.67
N GLU A 35 -3.73 12.55 16.67
CA GLU A 35 -3.54 11.49 17.66
C GLU A 35 -4.32 10.23 17.26
N MET A 36 -3.66 9.38 16.48
CA MET A 36 -4.04 7.97 16.34
C MET A 36 -3.73 7.23 17.64
N ASN A 37 -4.61 6.33 18.07
CA ASN A 37 -4.25 5.50 19.22
C ASN A 37 -3.13 4.51 18.85
N ASN A 38 -2.41 3.99 19.86
CA ASN A 38 -1.26 3.10 19.63
C ASN A 38 -1.57 1.89 18.74
N ASN A 39 -2.77 1.30 18.86
CA ASN A 39 -3.14 0.13 18.06
C ASN A 39 -3.39 0.51 16.59
N GLU A 40 -4.04 1.65 16.34
CA GLU A 40 -4.24 2.20 15.00
C GLU A 40 -2.91 2.58 14.37
N TYR A 41 -2.00 3.18 15.14
CA TYR A 41 -0.65 3.53 14.68
C TYR A 41 0.13 2.29 14.27
N VAL A 42 0.18 1.26 15.12
CA VAL A 42 0.84 -0.02 14.78
C VAL A 42 0.26 -0.61 13.50
N ARG A 43 -1.07 -0.71 13.40
CA ARG A 43 -1.75 -1.22 12.20
C ARG A 43 -1.44 -0.40 10.95
N TYR A 44 -1.39 0.92 11.06
CA TYR A 44 -1.01 1.80 9.95
C TYR A 44 0.43 1.58 9.52
N THR A 45 1.37 1.46 10.47
CA THR A 45 2.77 1.17 10.14
C THR A 45 2.95 -0.19 9.45
N ASP A 46 2.17 -1.20 9.83
CA ASP A 46 2.21 -2.51 9.18
C ASP A 46 1.66 -2.46 7.74
N LEU A 47 0.54 -1.76 7.53
CA LEU A 47 0.00 -1.50 6.19
C LEU A 47 0.99 -0.73 5.32
N LEU A 48 1.66 0.28 5.89
CA LEU A 48 2.68 1.06 5.19
C LEU A 48 3.87 0.19 4.75
N LYS A 49 4.40 -0.65 5.66
CA LYS A 49 5.48 -1.60 5.33
C LYS A 49 5.08 -2.54 4.21
N ARG A 50 3.88 -3.12 4.29
CA ARG A 50 3.36 -4.02 3.25
C ARG A 50 3.20 -3.31 1.91
N LYS A 51 2.65 -2.10 1.91
CA LYS A 51 2.54 -1.26 0.70
C LYS A 51 3.90 -0.98 0.09
N SER A 52 4.91 -0.62 0.89
CA SER A 52 6.27 -0.36 0.42
C SER A 52 6.87 -1.59 -0.26
N ALA A 53 6.80 -2.76 0.37
CA ALA A 53 7.32 -4.00 -0.20
C ALA A 53 6.67 -4.35 -1.55
N MET A 54 5.36 -4.14 -1.67
CA MET A 54 4.64 -4.38 -2.93
C MET A 54 4.99 -3.36 -4.02
N ILE A 55 5.27 -2.11 -3.66
CA ILE A 55 5.77 -1.11 -4.61
C ILE A 55 7.15 -1.53 -5.12
N ASP A 56 8.05 -1.98 -4.25
CA ASP A 56 9.38 -2.45 -4.65
C ASP A 56 9.29 -3.65 -5.59
N GLU A 57 8.38 -4.59 -5.32
CA GLU A 57 8.11 -5.73 -6.20
C GLU A 57 7.55 -5.28 -7.56
N LEU A 58 6.60 -4.34 -7.57
CA LEU A 58 6.03 -3.80 -8.81
C LEU A 58 7.10 -3.11 -9.64
N GLN A 59 7.99 -2.33 -9.01
CA GLN A 59 9.11 -1.67 -9.67
C GLN A 59 10.05 -2.69 -10.33
N LYS A 60 10.39 -3.78 -9.64
CA LYS A 60 11.21 -4.88 -10.22
C LYS A 60 10.53 -5.50 -11.44
N LEU A 61 9.23 -5.77 -11.37
CA LEU A 61 8.48 -6.31 -12.51
C LEU A 61 8.41 -5.31 -13.69
N MET A 62 8.35 -4.01 -13.41
CA MET A 62 8.35 -2.97 -14.44
C MET A 62 9.71 -2.82 -15.12
N LEU A 63 10.81 -2.90 -14.37
CA LEU A 63 12.17 -2.86 -14.90
C LEU A 63 12.49 -4.08 -15.76
N ASN A 64 12.10 -5.28 -15.33
CA ASN A 64 12.37 -6.53 -16.06
C ASN A 64 11.57 -6.67 -17.37
N ASP A 65 10.51 -5.88 -17.57
CA ASP A 65 9.76 -5.83 -18.84
C ASP A 65 10.34 -4.80 -19.83
N GLY A 66 11.22 -3.90 -19.38
CA GLY A 66 11.85 -2.88 -20.22
C GLY A 66 13.05 -3.37 -21.03
N ASP A 67 13.53 -4.60 -20.76
CA ASP A 67 14.70 -5.24 -21.39
C ASP A 67 14.33 -6.27 -22.48
N LEU A 68 13.07 -6.29 -22.96
CA LEU A 68 12.59 -7.19 -24.01
C LEU A 68 12.40 -6.50 -25.37
#